data_AF-A0A380K680-F1
#
_entry.id   AF-A0A380K680-F1
#
_cell.length_a   1.000
_cell.length_b   1.000
_cell.length_c   1.000
_cell.angle_alpha   90.00
_cell.angle_beta   90.00
_cell.angle_gamma   90.00
#
_symmetry.space_group_name_H-M   'P 1'
#
loop_
_entity.id
_entity.type
_entity.pdbx_description
1 polymer ?
#
loop_
_entity_poly.entity_id
_entity_poly.type
_entity_poly.pdbx_seq_one_letter_code
_entity_poly.pdbx_strand_id
1 'polypeptide(L)'
;MKTNMNKQEAIEQINYMDTLNINDMITGQQVVMVNKNQVLDIINQIDEPQKPKVPQVAVEFYERYKDDSLVLGEWFGDFYSNEAIEDFPRMDELTKWLYDNDNETNRQREFALVTLVTLGIDAVEVEKEKLYTAKVKIAAEFSYLNKHVEQGYYFMSNQSESFHIKTHFPQSELEDLGLWDNPAFEIEEVEE
;
A
#
# COMPACT_ATOMS: atom_id res chain seq x y z
N MET A 1 21.50 20.09 -8.56
CA MET A 1 20.22 19.39 -8.38
C MET A 1 19.56 19.97 -7.14
N LYS A 2 18.29 20.40 -7.22
CA LYS A 2 17.51 20.76 -6.02
C LYS A 2 17.00 19.45 -5.43
N THR A 3 17.42 19.10 -4.23
CA THR A 3 16.77 18.06 -3.43
C THR A 3 15.44 18.66 -2.94
N ASN A 4 14.31 18.05 -3.30
CA ASN A 4 13.03 18.41 -2.69
C ASN A 4 13.05 17.91 -1.25
N MET A 5 12.68 18.79 -0.32
CA MET A 5 12.65 18.51 1.12
C MET A 5 11.18 18.37 1.54
N ASN A 6 10.84 17.29 2.25
CA ASN A 6 9.51 17.12 2.81
C ASN A 6 9.35 17.94 4.11
N LYS A 7 8.12 18.04 4.63
CA LYS A 7 7.81 18.85 5.83
C LYS A 7 8.63 18.40 7.04
N GLN A 8 8.77 17.09 7.27
CA GLN A 8 9.51 16.55 8.41
C GLN A 8 11.01 16.86 8.31
N GLU A 9 11.61 16.69 7.13
CA GLU A 9 13.00 17.07 6.88
C GLU A 9 13.24 18.57 7.12
N ALA A 10 12.29 19.43 6.76
CA ALA A 10 12.39 20.87 7.02
C ALA A 10 12.35 21.18 8.53
N ILE A 11 11.46 20.52 9.28
CA ILE A 11 11.37 20.65 10.74
C ILE A 11 12.67 20.17 11.39
N GLU A 12 13.21 19.02 10.98
CA GLU A 12 14.46 18.47 11.48
C GLU A 12 15.65 19.41 11.23
N GLN A 13 15.77 19.94 10.01
CA GLN A 13 16.83 20.89 9.68
C GLN A 13 16.75 22.13 10.56
N ILE A 14 15.56 22.71 10.75
CA ILE A 14 15.37 23.87 11.62
C ILE A 14 15.71 23.53 13.06
N ASN A 15 15.34 22.35 13.54
CA ASN A 15 15.69 21.87 14.87
C ASN A 15 17.21 21.76 15.06
N TYR A 16 17.95 21.37 14.03
CA TYR A 16 19.41 21.27 14.05
C TYR A 16 20.13 22.62 13.85
N MET A 17 19.45 23.67 13.35
CA MET A 17 20.06 24.99 13.22
C MET A 17 20.43 25.57 14.59
N ASP A 18 21.69 26.01 14.71
CA ASP A 18 22.21 26.72 15.87
C ASP A 18 21.37 27.96 16.17
N THR A 19 20.88 28.07 17.40
CA THR A 19 20.27 29.31 17.87
C THR A 19 21.39 30.32 18.14
N LEU A 20 21.40 31.43 17.42
CA LEU A 20 22.27 32.57 17.77
C LEU A 20 21.84 33.11 19.14
N ASN A 21 22.52 32.69 20.20
CA ASN A 21 22.48 33.36 21.50
C ASN A 21 23.34 34.63 21.40
N ILE A 22 22.79 35.69 20.81
CA ILE A 22 23.47 36.98 20.76
C ILE A 22 23.41 37.60 22.16
N ASN A 23 24.50 37.48 22.91
CA ASN A 23 24.75 38.23 24.14
C ASN A 23 25.66 39.45 23.89
N ASP A 24 25.61 40.08 22.71
CA ASP A 24 26.56 41.16 22.38
C ASP A 24 25.90 42.52 22.12
N MET A 25 26.36 43.50 22.90
CA MET A 25 26.51 44.87 22.41
C MET A 25 27.73 44.86 21.48
N ILE A 26 27.65 45.49 20.31
CA ILE A 26 28.72 45.66 19.30
C ILE A 26 28.53 44.72 18.09
N THR A 27 27.85 45.23 17.08
CA THR A 27 28.44 45.59 15.77
C THR A 27 27.42 46.48 15.09
N GLY A 28 27.82 47.60 14.49
CA GLY A 28 26.93 48.57 13.84
C GLY A 28 26.26 48.04 12.56
N GLN A 29 25.90 46.75 12.52
CA GLN A 29 25.23 46.05 11.44
C GLN A 29 23.82 45.67 11.89
N GLN A 30 22.86 45.90 10.99
CA GLN A 30 21.46 45.54 11.23
C GLN A 30 21.31 44.03 11.00
N VAL A 31 21.29 43.25 12.08
CA VAL A 31 21.01 41.81 12.03
C VAL A 31 19.50 41.60 12.21
N VAL A 32 18.84 40.99 11.22
CA VAL A 32 17.45 40.56 11.36
C VAL A 32 17.45 39.18 12.01
N MET A 33 16.92 39.10 13.23
CA MET A 33 16.74 37.84 13.94
C MET A 33 15.37 37.24 13.60
N VAL A 34 15.34 35.93 13.31
CA VAL A 34 14.10 35.18 13.12
C VAL A 34 13.92 34.23 14.30
N ASN A 35 12.74 34.27 14.92
CA ASN A 35 12.44 33.38 16.04
C ASN A 35 12.18 31.96 15.50
N LYS A 36 13.03 31.01 15.89
CA LYS A 36 12.95 29.59 15.49
C LYS A 36 11.57 28.98 15.74
N ASN A 37 10.95 29.29 16.88
CA ASN A 37 9.62 28.75 17.21
C ASN A 37 8.55 29.31 16.27
N GLN A 38 8.63 30.58 15.87
CA GLN A 38 7.70 31.15 14.89
C GLN A 38 7.83 30.50 13.52
N VAL A 39 9.04 30.13 13.10
CA VAL A 39 9.25 29.40 11.84
C VAL A 39 8.65 28.00 11.92
N LEU A 40 8.86 27.29 13.04
CA LEU A 40 8.23 25.99 13.27
C LEU A 40 6.71 26.10 13.30
N ASP A 41 6.14 27.13 13.92
CA ASP A 41 4.69 27.37 13.93
C ASP A 41 4.13 27.58 12.52
N ILE A 42 4.84 28.30 11.65
CA ILE A 42 4.45 28.50 10.25
C ILE A 42 4.55 27.17 9.48
N ILE A 43 5.62 26.41 9.65
CA ILE A 43 5.79 25.13 8.95
C ILE A 43 4.75 24.12 9.42
N ASN A 44 4.44 24.08 10.72
CA ASN A 44 3.43 23.19 11.26
C ASN A 44 2.03 23.43 10.66
N GLN A 45 1.74 24.65 10.19
CA GLN A 45 0.51 24.99 9.46
C GLN A 45 0.49 24.55 7.98
N ILE A 46 1.61 24.12 7.41
CA ILE A 46 1.66 23.57 6.05
C ILE A 46 1.11 22.16 6.10
N ASP A 47 0.01 21.88 5.42
CA ASP A 47 -0.51 20.52 5.30
C ASP A 47 0.48 19.63 4.53
N GLU A 48 0.71 18.42 5.04
CA GLU A 48 1.42 17.41 4.25
C GLU A 48 0.47 16.91 3.15
N PRO A 49 0.98 16.67 1.93
CA PRO A 49 0.18 16.00 0.92
C PRO A 49 -0.25 14.64 1.46
N GLN A 50 -1.55 14.42 1.58
CA GLN A 50 -2.07 13.11 1.96
C GLN A 50 -1.74 12.12 0.85
N LYS A 51 -1.04 11.04 1.20
CA LYS A 51 -0.76 9.96 0.27
C LYS A 51 -2.07 9.27 -0.08
N PRO A 52 -2.38 9.05 -1.37
CA PRO A 52 -3.55 8.27 -1.72
C PRO A 52 -3.35 6.82 -1.29
N LYS A 53 -4.44 6.16 -0.91
CA LYS A 53 -4.44 4.77 -0.48
C LYS A 53 -4.51 3.83 -1.68
N VAL A 54 -3.73 2.76 -1.64
CA VAL A 54 -3.76 1.69 -2.63
C VAL A 54 -3.82 0.32 -1.95
N PRO A 55 -4.53 -0.66 -2.50
CA PRO A 55 -4.54 -2.02 -1.98
C PRO A 55 -3.26 -2.75 -2.39
N GLN A 56 -2.98 -3.87 -1.72
CA GLN A 56 -1.84 -4.73 -2.01
C GLN A 56 -1.82 -5.18 -3.49
N VAL A 57 -2.98 -5.49 -4.09
CA VAL A 57 -3.07 -5.89 -5.51
C VAL A 57 -2.56 -4.83 -6.48
N ALA A 58 -2.71 -3.53 -6.16
CA ALA A 58 -2.19 -2.45 -6.99
C ALA A 58 -0.65 -2.35 -6.91
N VAL A 59 -0.08 -2.65 -5.73
CA VAL A 59 1.38 -2.74 -5.54
C VAL A 59 1.94 -3.93 -6.30
N GLU A 60 1.28 -5.09 -6.25
CA GLU A 60 1.69 -6.28 -7.00
C GLU A 60 1.64 -6.04 -8.51
N PHE A 61 0.60 -5.35 -9.00
CA PHE A 61 0.50 -4.92 -10.39
C PHE A 61 1.65 -3.98 -10.77
N TYR A 62 1.94 -2.96 -9.96
CA TYR A 62 3.08 -2.07 -10.16
C TYR A 62 4.40 -2.85 -10.24
N GLU A 63 4.67 -3.72 -9.26
CA GLU A 63 5.90 -4.51 -9.19
C GLU A 63 6.06 -5.45 -10.39
N ARG A 64 4.94 -5.99 -10.92
CA ARG A 64 4.95 -6.86 -12.11
C ARG A 64 5.39 -6.11 -13.38
N TYR A 65 4.95 -4.87 -13.56
CA TYR A 65 5.09 -4.13 -14.83
C TYR A 65 6.05 -2.94 -14.77
N LYS A 66 6.61 -2.58 -13.62
CA LYS A 66 7.47 -1.38 -13.46
C LYS A 66 8.69 -1.34 -14.38
N ASP A 67 9.18 -2.50 -14.81
CA ASP A 67 10.34 -2.64 -15.70
C ASP A 67 9.96 -2.71 -17.19
N ASP A 68 8.66 -2.83 -17.52
CA ASP A 68 8.16 -3.03 -18.89
C ASP A 68 8.06 -1.72 -19.70
N SER A 69 8.53 -0.60 -19.13
CA SER A 69 8.59 0.72 -19.80
C SER A 69 7.25 1.21 -20.37
N LEU A 70 6.15 0.88 -19.69
CA LEU A 70 4.80 1.24 -20.08
C LEU A 70 4.57 2.76 -20.07
N VAL A 71 3.91 3.29 -21.10
CA VAL A 71 3.39 4.66 -21.05
C VAL A 71 2.14 4.73 -20.18
N LEU A 72 1.83 5.91 -19.63
CA LEU A 72 0.71 6.08 -18.67
C LEU A 72 -0.64 5.50 -19.15
N GLY A 73 -0.94 5.55 -20.44
CA GLY A 73 -2.18 4.96 -20.97
C GLY A 73 -2.21 3.43 -20.92
N GLU A 74 -1.06 2.76 -21.01
CA GLU A 74 -0.96 1.30 -21.00
C GLU A 74 -1.19 0.71 -19.60
N TRP A 75 -0.90 1.46 -18.54
CA TRP A 75 -1.23 1.08 -17.15
C TRP A 75 -2.73 0.92 -16.89
N PHE A 76 -3.58 1.44 -17.79
CA PHE A 76 -5.03 1.36 -17.73
C PHE A 76 -5.64 0.55 -18.89
N GLY A 77 -4.81 -0.17 -19.64
CA GLY A 77 -5.20 -0.93 -20.83
C GLY A 77 -5.43 -2.42 -20.56
N ASP A 78 -6.33 -3.02 -21.36
CA ASP A 78 -6.43 -4.47 -21.61
C ASP A 78 -6.61 -5.40 -20.40
N PHE A 79 -7.18 -4.91 -19.30
CA PHE A 79 -7.50 -5.69 -18.08
C PHE A 79 -8.33 -6.97 -18.32
N TYR A 80 -9.07 -7.04 -19.42
CA TYR A 80 -9.93 -8.18 -19.76
C TYR A 80 -9.36 -9.07 -20.87
N SER A 81 -8.15 -8.79 -21.34
CA SER A 81 -7.49 -9.68 -22.30
C SER A 81 -7.03 -10.96 -21.60
N ASN A 82 -7.15 -12.10 -22.29
CA ASN A 82 -6.66 -13.38 -21.73
C ASN A 82 -5.17 -13.31 -21.41
N GLU A 83 -4.39 -12.58 -22.21
CA GLU A 83 -2.96 -12.37 -21.99
C GLU A 83 -2.69 -11.62 -20.69
N ALA A 84 -3.39 -10.53 -20.41
CA ALA A 84 -3.24 -9.79 -19.16
C ALA A 84 -3.67 -10.60 -17.93
N ILE A 85 -4.72 -11.41 -18.04
CA ILE A 85 -5.19 -12.28 -16.95
C ILE A 85 -4.22 -13.43 -16.69
N GLU A 86 -3.67 -14.04 -17.75
CA GLU A 86 -2.64 -15.08 -17.62
C GLU A 86 -1.36 -14.52 -16.99
N ASP A 87 -0.99 -13.29 -17.35
CA ASP A 87 0.21 -12.63 -16.85
C ASP A 87 0.07 -12.09 -15.42
N PHE A 88 -1.13 -11.60 -15.07
CA PHE A 88 -1.47 -11.12 -13.74
C PHE A 88 -2.80 -11.75 -13.26
N PRO A 89 -2.76 -12.91 -12.58
CA PRO A 89 -3.97 -13.65 -12.19
C PRO A 89 -4.96 -12.89 -11.30
N ARG A 90 -4.51 -11.85 -10.59
CA ARG A 90 -5.36 -10.98 -9.75
C ARG A 90 -5.93 -9.77 -10.50
N MET A 91 -5.95 -9.81 -11.84
CA MET A 91 -6.41 -8.69 -12.66
C MET A 91 -7.86 -8.30 -12.38
N ASP A 92 -8.74 -9.28 -12.12
CA ASP A 92 -10.14 -9.03 -11.77
C ASP A 92 -10.27 -8.22 -10.46
N GLU A 93 -9.45 -8.54 -9.46
CA GLU A 93 -9.43 -7.82 -8.17
C GLU A 93 -8.97 -6.38 -8.34
N LEU A 94 -7.89 -6.14 -9.12
CA LEU A 94 -7.42 -4.80 -9.45
C LEU A 94 -8.51 -4.00 -10.18
N THR A 95 -9.19 -4.64 -11.14
CA THR A 95 -10.21 -4.01 -11.97
C THR A 95 -11.45 -3.65 -11.17
N LYS A 96 -11.91 -4.53 -10.28
CA LYS A 96 -13.00 -4.25 -9.33
C LYS A 96 -12.62 -3.10 -8.41
N TRP A 97 -11.40 -3.09 -7.89
CA TRP A 97 -10.91 -1.95 -7.12
C TRP A 97 -10.95 -0.66 -7.96
N LEU A 98 -10.45 -0.64 -9.19
CA LEU A 98 -10.47 0.59 -9.99
C LEU A 98 -11.89 1.07 -10.36
N TYR A 99 -12.83 0.15 -10.65
CA TYR A 99 -14.05 0.52 -11.38
C TYR A 99 -15.39 0.05 -10.80
N ASP A 100 -15.42 -0.86 -9.83
CA ASP A 100 -16.67 -1.36 -9.22
C ASP A 100 -17.18 -0.46 -8.08
N ASN A 101 -17.20 0.86 -8.33
CA ASN A 101 -17.61 1.89 -7.37
C ASN A 101 -18.26 3.07 -8.10
N ASP A 102 -18.57 4.14 -7.39
CA ASP A 102 -19.05 5.37 -8.01
C ASP A 102 -17.93 6.11 -8.78
N ASN A 103 -18.33 7.00 -9.69
CA ASN A 103 -17.39 7.74 -10.56
C ASN A 103 -16.37 8.61 -9.82
N GLU A 104 -16.71 9.12 -8.63
CA GLU A 104 -15.79 9.95 -7.85
C GLU A 104 -14.72 9.07 -7.22
N THR A 105 -15.13 7.95 -6.61
CA THR A 105 -14.21 6.94 -6.07
C THR A 105 -13.29 6.36 -7.14
N ASN A 106 -13.82 6.02 -8.32
CA ASN A 106 -13.01 5.48 -9.41
C ASN A 106 -11.91 6.46 -9.84
N ARG A 107 -12.20 7.76 -9.96
CA ARG A 107 -11.20 8.79 -10.29
C ARG A 107 -10.13 8.94 -9.20
N GLN A 108 -10.51 8.81 -7.93
CA GLN A 108 -9.55 8.85 -6.82
C GLN A 108 -8.60 7.64 -6.88
N ARG A 109 -9.11 6.46 -7.23
CA ARG A 109 -8.31 5.23 -7.37
C ARG A 109 -7.42 5.25 -8.62
N GLU A 110 -7.91 5.79 -9.74
CA GLU A 110 -7.08 6.09 -10.91
C GLU A 110 -5.93 7.03 -10.53
N PHE A 111 -6.22 8.11 -9.80
CA PHE A 111 -5.18 9.03 -9.30
C PHE A 111 -4.20 8.34 -8.35
N ALA A 112 -4.67 7.44 -7.48
CA ALA A 112 -3.83 6.65 -6.59
C ALA A 112 -2.88 5.73 -7.39
N LEU A 113 -3.38 5.04 -8.41
CA LEU A 113 -2.58 4.19 -9.28
C LEU A 113 -1.58 5.03 -10.10
N VAL A 114 -1.99 6.16 -10.67
CA VAL A 114 -1.08 7.10 -11.35
C VAL A 114 0.03 7.55 -10.40
N THR A 115 -0.30 7.88 -9.15
CA THR A 115 0.68 8.29 -8.13
C THR A 115 1.69 7.17 -7.87
N LEU A 116 1.22 5.95 -7.66
CA LEU A 116 2.06 4.77 -7.46
C LEU A 116 3.00 4.52 -8.65
N VAL A 117 2.49 4.49 -9.88
CA VAL A 117 3.30 4.12 -11.05
C VAL A 117 4.25 5.23 -11.50
N THR A 118 3.98 6.48 -11.14
CA THR A 118 4.83 7.64 -11.51
C THR A 118 5.84 8.02 -10.44
N LEU A 119 5.46 7.95 -9.16
CA LEU A 119 6.27 8.41 -8.03
C LEU A 119 6.80 7.27 -7.15
N GLY A 120 6.33 6.04 -7.38
CA GLY A 120 6.75 4.85 -6.64
C GLY A 120 5.97 4.62 -5.34
N ILE A 121 6.29 3.50 -4.68
CA ILE A 121 5.59 3.02 -3.49
C ILE A 121 5.63 4.01 -2.31
N ASP A 122 6.71 4.80 -2.19
CA ASP A 122 6.85 5.80 -1.13
C ASP A 122 5.85 6.96 -1.25
N ALA A 123 5.19 7.13 -2.41
CA ALA A 123 4.23 8.20 -2.64
C ALA A 123 2.79 7.82 -2.27
N VAL A 124 2.53 6.57 -1.90
CA VAL A 124 1.20 6.05 -1.57
C VAL A 124 1.17 5.45 -0.16
N GLU A 125 -0.03 5.29 0.40
CA GLU A 125 -0.26 4.50 1.60
C GLU A 125 -0.79 3.12 1.17
N VAL A 126 -0.06 2.05 1.48
CA VAL A 126 -0.52 0.69 1.17
C VAL A 126 -1.48 0.24 2.27
N GLU A 127 -2.71 -0.07 1.87
CA GLU A 127 -3.72 -0.60 2.79
C GLU A 127 -3.32 -2.00 3.25
N LYS A 128 -3.41 -2.24 4.56
CA LYS A 128 -3.25 -3.59 5.11
C LYS A 128 -4.31 -4.50 4.50
N GLU A 129 -3.86 -5.53 3.80
CA GLU A 129 -4.74 -6.56 3.24
C GLU A 129 -5.27 -7.44 4.37
N LYS A 130 -6.59 -7.58 4.45
CA LYS A 130 -7.23 -8.49 5.42
C LYS A 130 -7.06 -9.92 4.95
N LEU A 131 -6.48 -10.75 5.82
CA LEU A 131 -6.26 -12.16 5.55
C LEU A 131 -7.13 -13.01 6.47
N TYR A 132 -7.51 -14.18 5.98
CA TYR A 132 -8.43 -15.08 6.65
C TYR A 132 -7.91 -16.50 6.65
N THR A 133 -8.19 -17.23 7.73
CA THR A 133 -8.09 -18.69 7.74
C THR A 133 -9.39 -19.32 7.24
N ALA A 134 -9.30 -20.51 6.66
CA ALA A 134 -10.47 -21.31 6.31
C ALA A 134 -10.37 -22.70 6.95
N LYS A 135 -11.29 -23.04 7.85
CA LYS A 135 -11.30 -24.28 8.61
C LYS A 135 -12.56 -25.11 8.35
N VAL A 136 -12.42 -26.37 7.97
CA VAL A 136 -13.54 -27.31 7.85
C VAL A 136 -14.07 -27.68 9.24
N LYS A 137 -15.34 -27.39 9.50
CA LYS A 137 -15.98 -27.57 10.82
C LYS A 137 -16.06 -29.01 11.31
N ILE A 138 -16.17 -29.97 10.39
CA ILE A 138 -16.39 -31.39 10.73
C ILE A 138 -15.09 -32.16 11.03
N ALA A 139 -13.94 -31.60 10.70
CA ALA A 139 -12.64 -32.25 10.85
C ALA A 139 -11.99 -31.84 12.18
N ALA A 140 -11.53 -32.81 12.97
CA ALA A 140 -10.85 -32.56 14.24
C ALA A 140 -9.34 -32.28 14.06
N GLU A 141 -8.73 -32.86 13.02
CA GLU A 141 -7.34 -32.66 12.63
C GLU A 141 -7.27 -32.40 11.13
N PHE A 142 -6.18 -31.77 10.69
CA PHE A 142 -5.97 -31.42 9.29
C PHE A 142 -7.10 -30.59 8.71
N SER A 143 -7.66 -29.68 9.53
CA SER A 143 -8.91 -28.99 9.24
C SER A 143 -8.74 -27.66 8.52
N TYR A 144 -7.52 -27.14 8.37
CA TYR A 144 -7.26 -25.83 7.75
C TYR A 144 -6.86 -25.95 6.29
N LEU A 145 -7.33 -25.00 5.48
CA LEU A 145 -6.82 -24.79 4.13
C LEU A 145 -5.38 -24.28 4.21
N ASN A 146 -4.51 -24.90 3.43
CA ASN A 146 -3.12 -24.50 3.25
C ASN A 146 -2.81 -24.47 1.76
N LYS A 147 -1.84 -23.65 1.34
CA LYS A 147 -1.39 -23.57 -0.05
C LYS A 147 0.11 -23.73 -0.12
N HIS A 148 0.57 -24.64 -0.96
CA HIS A 148 1.99 -24.75 -1.27
C HIS A 148 2.38 -23.63 -2.23
N VAL A 149 3.21 -22.68 -1.79
CA VAL A 149 3.49 -21.44 -2.53
C VAL A 149 4.08 -21.72 -3.91
N GLU A 150 5.10 -22.58 -4.01
CA GLU A 150 5.79 -22.84 -5.28
C GLU A 150 4.99 -23.71 -6.27
N GLN A 151 4.18 -24.63 -5.75
CA GLN A 151 3.48 -25.63 -6.55
C GLN A 151 2.02 -25.22 -6.81
N GLY A 152 1.53 -24.18 -6.13
CA GLY A 152 0.21 -23.58 -6.32
C GLY A 152 -0.98 -24.41 -5.85
N TYR A 153 -0.79 -25.66 -5.41
CA TYR A 153 -1.91 -26.51 -4.98
C TYR A 153 -2.34 -26.22 -3.55
N TYR A 154 -3.64 -26.39 -3.31
CA TYR A 154 -4.26 -26.32 -2.00
C TYR A 154 -4.37 -27.71 -1.37
N PHE A 155 -4.26 -27.77 -0.05
CA PHE A 155 -4.41 -29.00 0.71
C PHE A 155 -4.92 -28.73 2.13
N MET A 156 -5.55 -29.74 2.73
CA MET A 156 -6.04 -29.68 4.09
C MET A 156 -4.98 -30.18 5.07
N SER A 157 -4.63 -29.37 6.06
CA SER A 157 -3.64 -29.71 7.10
C SER A 157 -3.90 -28.92 8.38
N ASN A 158 -3.11 -29.17 9.42
CA ASN A 158 -3.07 -28.27 10.57
C ASN A 158 -2.43 -26.95 10.13
N GLN A 159 -2.79 -25.85 10.80
CA GLN A 159 -2.22 -24.54 10.52
C GLN A 159 -0.73 -24.56 10.85
N SER A 160 0.10 -24.59 9.81
CA SER A 160 1.56 -24.70 9.92
C SER A 160 2.21 -23.81 8.86
N GLU A 161 2.17 -22.50 9.10
CA GLU A 161 2.83 -21.51 8.25
C GLU A 161 4.33 -21.81 8.15
N SER A 162 4.85 -21.80 6.93
CA SER A 162 6.28 -21.93 6.67
C SER A 162 6.63 -21.19 5.39
N PHE A 163 7.92 -21.08 5.06
CA PHE A 163 8.35 -20.41 3.84
C PHE A 163 7.68 -20.94 2.56
N HIS A 164 7.30 -22.23 2.54
CA HIS A 164 6.64 -22.85 1.39
C HIS A 164 5.12 -23.00 1.57
N ILE A 165 4.55 -22.65 2.72
CA ILE A 165 3.14 -22.90 3.06
C ILE A 165 2.48 -21.63 3.59
N LYS A 166 1.49 -21.14 2.84
CA LYS A 166 0.56 -20.10 3.30
C LYS A 166 -0.65 -20.74 3.98
N THR A 167 -1.07 -20.17 5.11
CA THR A 167 -2.27 -20.63 5.86
C THR A 167 -3.38 -19.58 5.96
N HIS A 168 -3.11 -18.40 5.40
CA HIS A 168 -4.00 -17.25 5.38
C HIS A 168 -4.15 -16.73 3.97
N PHE A 169 -5.36 -16.33 3.61
CA PHE A 169 -5.74 -15.99 2.24
C PHE A 169 -6.57 -14.70 2.22
N PRO A 170 -6.46 -13.89 1.16
CA PRO A 170 -7.40 -12.79 0.97
C PRO A 170 -8.81 -13.34 0.75
N GLN A 171 -9.82 -12.51 1.07
CA GLN A 171 -11.23 -12.88 0.89
C GLN A 171 -11.53 -13.31 -0.56
N SER A 172 -11.00 -12.59 -1.55
CA SER A 172 -11.17 -12.90 -2.98
C SER A 172 -10.76 -14.33 -3.34
N GLU A 173 -9.60 -14.78 -2.83
CA GLU A 173 -9.12 -16.15 -3.08
C GLU A 173 -10.04 -17.21 -2.45
N LEU A 174 -10.63 -16.92 -1.29
CA LEU A 174 -11.60 -17.82 -0.66
C LEU A 174 -12.97 -17.82 -1.36
N GLU A 175 -13.38 -16.69 -1.94
CA GLU A 175 -14.58 -16.57 -2.78
C GLU A 175 -14.42 -17.39 -4.07
N ASP A 176 -13.28 -17.27 -4.75
CA ASP A 176 -12.97 -18.01 -5.98
C ASP A 176 -12.94 -19.53 -5.77
N LEU A 177 -12.47 -19.97 -4.60
CA LEU A 177 -12.51 -21.38 -4.21
C LEU A 177 -13.91 -21.84 -3.75
N GLY A 178 -14.88 -20.93 -3.65
CA GLY A 178 -16.22 -21.22 -3.15
C GLY A 178 -16.25 -21.61 -1.67
N LEU A 179 -15.31 -21.08 -0.88
CA LEU A 179 -15.15 -21.38 0.55
C LEU A 179 -15.76 -20.29 1.44
N TRP A 180 -15.77 -19.05 0.98
CA TRP A 180 -16.18 -17.88 1.78
C TRP A 180 -17.59 -18.02 2.39
N ASP A 181 -18.60 -18.27 1.54
CA ASP A 181 -19.99 -18.46 1.97
C ASP A 181 -20.35 -19.92 2.25
N ASN A 182 -19.36 -20.82 2.29
CA ASN A 182 -19.61 -22.24 2.43
C ASN A 182 -19.84 -22.62 3.90
N PRO A 183 -21.03 -23.13 4.27
CA PRO A 183 -21.34 -23.43 5.67
C PRO A 183 -20.48 -24.54 6.27
N ALA A 184 -19.80 -25.36 5.44
CA ALA A 184 -18.85 -26.37 5.91
C ALA A 184 -17.56 -25.76 6.49
N PHE A 185 -17.27 -24.50 6.16
CA PHE A 185 -16.08 -23.78 6.60
C PHE A 185 -16.42 -22.75 7.68
N GLU A 186 -15.47 -22.56 8.58
CA GLU A 186 -15.35 -21.47 9.53
C GLU A 186 -14.24 -20.56 9.01
N ILE A 187 -14.58 -19.29 8.78
CA ILE A 187 -13.66 -18.28 8.24
C ILE A 187 -13.39 -17.27 9.36
N GLU A 188 -12.12 -17.09 9.70
CA GLU A 188 -11.68 -16.16 10.76
C GLU A 188 -10.67 -15.17 10.20
N GLU A 189 -10.89 -13.87 10.43
CA GLU A 189 -9.93 -12.79 10.11
C GLU A 189 -8.69 -12.93 11.01
N VAL A 190 -7.52 -12.72 10.44
CA VAL A 190 -6.26 -12.71 11.17
C VAL A 190 -5.83 -11.27 11.42
N GLU A 191 -5.84 -10.88 12.69
CA GLU A 191 -5.37 -9.58 13.12
C GLU A 191 -3.82 -9.55 13.12
N GLU A 192 -3.23 -8.58 12.42
CA GLU A 192 -1.79 -8.26 12.46
C GLU A 192 -1.42 -7.23 13.53
#